data_AF-C8WA50-F1
#
_entry.id   AF-C8WA50-F1
#
_cell.length_a   1.000
_cell.length_b   1.000
_cell.length_c   1.000
_cell.angle_alpha   90.00
_cell.angle_beta   90.00
_cell.angle_gamma   90.00
#
_symmetry.space_group_name_H-M   'P 1'
#
loop_
_entity.id
_entity.type
_entity.pdbx_description
1 polymer ?
#
loop_
_entity_poly.entity_id
_entity_poly.type
_entity_poly.pdbx_seq_one_letter_code
_entity_poly.pdbx_strand_id
1 'polypeptide(L)'
;MLTKEEREKIAERFKNHDEKYIVDFYRCLFGTNPPNGVPLEKSRRNTISRLIDLCDTSNMIELPLDKDGEVTHIGDIVYDENNKRYEVRQLTLDGNKWFVLAFSGDSCGDGYSFPVKFTHKKPATVALLARQIKDVLYADDDISYCTSSELLDIADQLESLGDSDD
;
A
#
# COMPACT_ATOMS: atom_id res chain seq x y z
N MET A 1 -0.22 7.79 -11.85
CA MET A 1 0.75 8.65 -11.14
C MET A 1 2.13 8.05 -11.39
N LEU A 2 3.16 8.84 -11.70
CA LEU A 2 4.49 8.29 -11.98
C LEU A 2 5.16 7.78 -10.70
N THR A 3 5.88 6.66 -10.79
CA THR A 3 6.70 6.12 -9.69
C THR A 3 7.95 6.98 -9.44
N LYS A 4 8.61 6.80 -8.29
CA LYS A 4 9.89 7.47 -7.99
C LYS A 4 10.94 7.14 -9.04
N GLU A 5 11.06 5.88 -9.41
CA GLU A 5 12.01 5.40 -10.43
C GLU A 5 11.72 6.01 -11.82
N GLU A 6 10.45 6.12 -12.20
CA GLU A 6 10.06 6.76 -13.46
C GLU A 6 10.46 8.25 -13.48
N ARG A 7 10.28 8.96 -12.37
CA ARG A 7 10.68 10.37 -12.22
C ARG A 7 12.19 10.57 -12.22
N GLU A 8 12.94 9.70 -11.54
CA GLU A 8 14.41 9.71 -11.57
C GLU A 8 14.94 9.51 -12.99
N LYS A 9 14.41 8.52 -13.72
CA LYS A 9 14.76 8.29 -15.13
C LYS A 9 14.41 9.49 -16.02
N ILE A 10 13.31 10.20 -15.75
CA ILE A 10 12.97 11.45 -16.44
C ILE A 10 14.05 12.51 -16.15
N ALA A 11 14.43 12.70 -14.88
CA ALA A 11 15.46 13.65 -14.49
C ALA A 11 16.82 13.35 -15.14
N GLU A 12 17.23 12.08 -15.20
CA GLU A 12 18.47 11.66 -15.87
C GLU A 12 18.47 11.93 -17.37
N ARG A 13 17.36 11.66 -18.06
CA ARG A 13 17.24 11.99 -19.50
C ARG A 13 17.43 13.49 -19.76
N PHE A 14 16.93 14.35 -18.88
CA PHE A 14 17.10 15.79 -19.01
C PHE A 14 18.52 16.28 -18.70
N LYS A 15 19.26 15.61 -17.81
CA LYS A 15 20.68 15.93 -17.56
C LYS A 15 21.55 15.70 -18.80
N ASN A 16 21.16 14.77 -19.67
CA ASN A 16 21.95 14.33 -20.83
C ASN A 16 21.41 14.80 -22.20
N HIS A 17 20.44 15.72 -22.24
CA HIS A 17 19.79 16.15 -23.50
C HIS A 17 20.42 17.39 -24.14
N ASP A 18 20.39 17.46 -25.47
CA ASP A 18 21.02 18.51 -26.28
C ASP A 18 20.02 19.51 -26.91
N GLU A 19 20.52 20.71 -27.20
CA GLU A 19 19.91 22.06 -27.13
C GLU A 19 18.66 22.40 -27.95
N LYS A 20 18.12 21.46 -28.75
CA LYS A 20 17.29 21.80 -29.92
C LYS A 20 15.94 22.47 -29.61
N TYR A 21 15.49 22.47 -28.36
CA TYR A 21 14.17 23.01 -27.94
C TYR A 21 14.17 23.82 -26.63
N ILE A 22 15.33 24.37 -26.21
CA ILE A 22 15.46 25.09 -24.92
C ILE A 22 14.45 26.22 -24.74
N VAL A 23 14.15 26.98 -25.80
CA VAL A 23 13.23 28.13 -25.73
C VAL A 23 11.80 27.67 -25.48
N ASP A 24 11.36 26.61 -26.16
CA ASP A 24 10.02 26.05 -26.01
C ASP A 24 9.84 25.40 -24.65
N PHE A 25 10.82 24.62 -24.19
CA PHE A 25 10.80 24.03 -22.84
C PHE A 25 10.80 25.11 -21.74
N TYR A 26 11.60 26.17 -21.89
CA TYR A 26 11.61 27.28 -20.94
C TYR A 26 10.22 27.93 -20.86
N ARG A 27 9.58 28.18 -22.01
CA ARG A 27 8.22 28.74 -22.03
C ARG A 27 7.20 27.82 -21.39
N CYS A 28 7.26 26.52 -21.64
CA CYS A 28 6.37 25.54 -21.01
C CYS A 28 6.54 25.50 -19.48
N LEU A 29 7.76 25.60 -18.97
CA LEU A 29 8.05 25.46 -17.53
C LEU A 29 7.87 26.75 -16.72
N PHE A 30 8.16 27.90 -17.32
CA PHE A 30 8.16 29.21 -16.64
C PHE A 30 7.04 30.14 -17.12
N GLY A 31 6.24 29.74 -18.12
CA GLY A 31 5.15 30.54 -18.69
C GLY A 31 5.60 31.79 -19.45
N THR A 32 6.91 31.97 -19.66
CA THR A 32 7.51 33.18 -20.23
C THR A 32 8.70 32.83 -21.12
N ASN A 33 9.12 33.76 -21.98
CA ASN A 33 10.34 33.57 -22.77
C ASN A 33 11.59 33.72 -21.89
N PRO A 34 12.70 33.05 -22.26
CA PRO A 34 13.99 33.37 -21.68
C PRO A 34 14.27 34.88 -21.81
N PRO A 35 14.83 35.54 -20.78
CA PRO A 35 15.12 36.96 -20.85
C PRO A 35 16.10 37.28 -21.99
N ASN A 36 15.82 38.35 -22.75
CA ASN A 36 16.69 38.80 -23.83
C ASN A 36 18.10 39.12 -23.30
N GLY A 37 19.13 38.68 -24.03
CA GLY A 37 20.54 38.90 -23.66
C GLY A 37 21.11 37.90 -22.64
N VAL A 38 20.31 36.94 -22.15
CA VAL A 38 20.83 35.84 -21.34
C VAL A 38 21.46 34.78 -22.26
N PRO A 39 22.70 34.32 -21.99
CA PRO A 39 23.31 33.24 -22.77
C PRO A 39 22.43 31.98 -22.77
N LEU A 40 22.32 31.33 -23.94
CA LEU A 40 21.56 30.08 -24.12
C LEU A 40 21.91 29.02 -23.07
N GLU A 41 23.20 28.92 -22.70
CA GLU A 41 23.65 28.01 -21.64
C GLU A 41 23.03 28.30 -20.27
N LYS A 42 22.83 29.57 -19.91
CA LYS A 42 22.25 29.94 -18.63
C LYS A 42 20.76 29.63 -18.61
N SER A 43 20.07 29.89 -19.71
CA SER A 43 18.67 29.47 -19.90
C SER A 43 18.53 27.95 -19.84
N ARG A 44 19.47 27.20 -20.45
CA ARG A 44 19.56 25.73 -20.37
C ARG A 44 19.68 25.25 -18.93
N ARG A 45 20.64 25.78 -18.16
CA ARG A 45 20.86 25.42 -16.76
C ARG A 45 19.61 25.66 -15.92
N ASN A 46 18.91 26.77 -16.14
CA ASN A 46 17.67 27.08 -15.44
C ASN A 46 16.54 26.09 -15.79
N THR A 47 16.37 25.75 -17.07
CA THR A 47 15.38 24.74 -17.53
C THR A 47 15.67 23.38 -16.91
N ILE A 48 16.92 22.91 -16.98
CA ILE A 48 17.32 21.61 -16.42
C ILE A 48 17.12 21.59 -14.91
N SER A 49 17.54 22.65 -14.20
CA SER A 49 17.36 22.75 -12.74
C SER A 49 15.89 22.65 -12.37
N ARG A 50 15.01 23.40 -13.07
CA ARG A 50 13.57 23.36 -12.78
C ARG A 50 12.94 22.00 -13.06
N LEU A 51 13.39 21.30 -14.10
CA LEU A 51 12.93 19.94 -14.39
C LEU A 51 13.37 18.95 -13.33
N ILE A 52 14.61 19.07 -12.85
CA ILE A 52 15.12 18.25 -11.74
C ILE A 52 14.29 18.53 -10.48
N ASP A 53 14.03 19.79 -10.13
CA ASP A 53 13.20 20.14 -8.98
C ASP A 53 11.77 19.58 -9.10
N LEU A 54 11.19 19.56 -10.30
CA LEU A 54 9.86 18.97 -10.54
C LEU A 54 9.86 17.43 -10.49
N CYS A 55 11.03 16.81 -10.68
CA CYS A 55 11.23 15.37 -10.55
C CYS A 55 11.72 14.98 -9.15
N ASP A 56 12.08 15.93 -8.30
CA ASP A 56 12.46 15.68 -6.92
C ASP A 56 11.27 15.07 -6.17
N THR A 57 11.53 13.93 -5.52
CA THR A 57 10.53 13.19 -4.74
C THR A 57 10.80 13.27 -3.24
N SER A 58 11.79 14.07 -2.83
CA SER A 58 12.18 14.25 -1.42
C SER A 58 11.02 14.74 -0.53
N ASN A 59 10.06 15.45 -1.11
CA ASN A 59 8.86 15.96 -0.45
C ASN A 59 7.58 15.14 -0.75
N MET A 60 7.68 14.02 -1.48
CA MET A 60 6.54 13.15 -1.74
C MET A 60 6.24 12.28 -0.52
N ILE A 61 4.98 12.31 -0.09
CA ILE A 61 4.46 11.41 0.94
C ILE A 61 4.04 10.12 0.26
N GLU A 62 4.67 9.01 0.64
CA GLU A 62 4.28 7.68 0.17
C GLU A 62 2.99 7.22 0.86
N LEU A 63 2.18 6.45 0.13
CA LEU A 63 1.02 5.78 0.70
C LEU A 63 1.47 4.72 1.72
N PRO A 64 0.60 4.38 2.69
CA PRO A 64 0.93 3.40 3.70
C PRO A 64 1.18 2.01 3.12
N LEU A 65 2.13 1.29 3.71
CA LEU A 65 2.36 -0.13 3.43
C LEU A 65 1.67 -0.99 4.49
N ASP A 66 1.10 -2.11 4.07
CA ASP A 66 0.56 -3.14 4.96
C ASP A 66 1.68 -3.97 5.62
N LYS A 67 1.32 -5.03 6.35
CA LYS A 67 2.30 -5.89 7.02
C LYS A 67 3.27 -6.60 6.07
N ASP A 68 2.87 -6.82 4.82
CA ASP A 68 3.63 -7.56 3.80
C ASP A 68 4.43 -6.62 2.90
N GLY A 69 4.39 -5.31 3.17
CA GLY A 69 5.05 -4.29 2.37
C GLY A 69 4.29 -3.89 1.11
N GLU A 70 3.02 -4.27 0.99
CA GLU A 70 2.16 -3.91 -0.14
C GLU A 70 1.46 -2.56 0.12
N VAL A 71 1.40 -1.70 -0.89
CA VAL A 71 0.77 -0.37 -0.75
C VAL A 71 -0.74 -0.51 -0.55
N THR A 72 -1.26 0.10 0.51
CA THR A 72 -2.69 0.14 0.83
C THR A 72 -3.39 1.29 0.11
N HIS A 73 -4.42 0.98 -0.67
CA HIS A 73 -5.29 1.92 -1.37
C HIS A 73 -6.70 1.90 -0.81
N ILE A 74 -7.46 2.96 -1.11
CA ILE A 74 -8.91 2.99 -0.86
C ILE A 74 -9.59 2.01 -1.82
N GLY A 75 -10.49 1.18 -1.28
CA GLY A 75 -11.17 0.10 -1.98
C GLY A 75 -10.48 -1.27 -1.85
N ASP A 76 -9.26 -1.32 -1.30
CA ASP A 76 -8.57 -2.58 -1.09
C ASP A 76 -9.30 -3.45 -0.07
N ILE A 77 -9.25 -4.76 -0.29
CA ILE A 77 -9.70 -5.76 0.67
C ILE A 77 -8.50 -6.23 1.47
N VAL A 78 -8.58 -6.08 2.78
CA VAL A 78 -7.52 -6.46 3.70
C VAL A 78 -8.05 -7.32 4.83
N TYR A 79 -7.15 -8.05 5.47
CA TYR A 79 -7.45 -8.95 6.57
C TYR A 79 -6.62 -8.59 7.80
N ASP A 80 -7.21 -8.72 8.98
CA ASP A 80 -6.46 -8.67 10.24
C ASP A 80 -5.83 -10.03 10.58
N GLU A 81 -5.14 -10.10 11.71
CA GLU A 81 -4.54 -11.33 12.23
C GLU A 81 -5.55 -12.46 12.50
N ASN A 82 -6.83 -12.11 12.72
CA ASN A 82 -7.93 -13.05 12.94
C ASN A 82 -8.62 -13.47 11.64
N ASN A 83 -8.05 -13.13 10.47
CA ASN A 83 -8.63 -13.39 9.16
C ASN A 83 -10.01 -12.72 8.97
N LYS A 84 -10.31 -11.67 9.74
CA LYS A 84 -11.51 -10.88 9.53
C LYS A 84 -11.27 -9.96 8.34
N ARG A 85 -12.24 -9.95 7.42
CA ARG A 85 -12.19 -9.19 6.16
C ARG A 85 -12.65 -7.75 6.39
N TYR A 86 -11.92 -6.80 5.81
CA TYR A 86 -12.27 -5.39 5.78
C TYR A 86 -12.08 -4.80 4.40
N GLU A 87 -12.84 -3.75 4.10
CA GLU A 87 -12.63 -2.86 2.95
C GLU A 87 -12.03 -1.54 3.42
N VAL A 88 -10.95 -1.10 2.81
CA VAL A 88 -10.31 0.18 3.13
C VAL A 88 -11.15 1.32 2.57
N ARG A 89 -11.63 2.22 3.43
CA ARG A 89 -12.48 3.36 3.02
C ARG A 89 -11.80 4.71 3.08
N GLN A 90 -10.81 4.84 3.96
CA GLN A 90 -10.12 6.11 4.14
C GLN A 90 -8.67 5.89 4.57
N LEU A 91 -7.79 6.75 4.07
CA LEU A 91 -6.42 6.90 4.50
C LEU A 91 -6.26 8.28 5.14
N THR A 92 -5.80 8.32 6.38
CA THR A 92 -5.55 9.56 7.12
C THR A 92 -4.09 9.64 7.49
N LEU A 93 -3.46 10.76 7.18
CA LEU A 93 -2.11 11.08 7.65
C LEU A 93 -2.22 12.05 8.83
N ASP A 94 -1.72 11.65 9.99
CA ASP A 94 -1.56 12.53 11.15
C ASP A 94 -0.08 12.58 11.56
N GLY A 95 0.52 13.77 11.37
CA GLY A 95 1.97 13.94 11.40
C GLY A 95 2.67 13.05 10.37
N ASN A 96 3.50 12.12 10.83
CA ASN A 96 4.21 11.15 9.98
C ASN A 96 3.62 9.72 10.09
N LYS A 97 2.39 9.58 10.60
CA LYS A 97 1.76 8.26 10.79
C LYS A 97 0.50 8.14 9.94
N TRP A 98 0.43 7.04 9.22
CA TRP A 98 -0.75 6.67 8.46
C TRP A 98 -1.73 5.88 9.32
N PHE A 99 -3.01 6.17 9.12
CA PHE A 99 -4.14 5.46 9.68
C PHE A 99 -5.08 5.05 8.55
N VAL A 100 -5.63 3.85 8.67
CA VAL A 100 -6.57 3.26 7.74
C VAL A 100 -7.90 3.09 8.46
N LEU A 101 -8.96 3.60 7.87
CA LEU A 101 -10.32 3.23 8.26
C LEU A 101 -10.72 2.02 7.41
N ALA A 102 -10.83 0.86 8.06
CA ALA A 102 -11.18 -0.40 7.42
C ALA A 102 -12.54 -0.87 7.94
N PHE A 103 -13.47 -1.19 7.03
CA PHE A 103 -14.87 -1.49 7.36
C PHE A 103 -15.19 -2.96 7.10
N SER A 104 -15.74 -3.65 8.09
CA SER A 104 -16.07 -5.08 8.03
C SER A 104 -17.53 -5.36 7.66
N GLY A 105 -18.38 -4.34 7.56
CA GLY A 105 -19.80 -4.53 7.19
C GLY A 105 -20.71 -4.83 8.38
N ASP A 106 -20.19 -5.58 9.35
CA ASP A 106 -21.00 -6.23 10.39
C ASP A 106 -21.01 -5.50 11.75
N SER A 107 -20.32 -4.37 11.89
CA SER A 107 -20.28 -3.66 13.18
C SER A 107 -20.14 -2.14 13.07
N CYS A 108 -20.85 -1.41 13.94
CA CYS A 108 -20.66 0.02 14.21
C CYS A 108 -19.30 0.35 14.90
N GLY A 109 -18.37 -0.60 14.97
CA GLY A 109 -17.09 -0.50 15.70
C GLY A 109 -15.86 -0.45 14.79
N ASP A 110 -16.03 -0.23 13.50
CA ASP A 110 -14.92 -0.13 12.56
C ASP A 110 -14.21 1.23 12.74
N GLY A 111 -12.99 1.18 13.31
CA GLY A 111 -12.20 2.35 13.69
C GLY A 111 -10.91 2.50 12.88
N TYR A 112 -10.20 3.60 13.12
CA TYR A 112 -8.88 3.82 12.54
C TYR A 112 -7.87 2.84 13.13
N SER A 113 -7.08 2.20 12.27
CA SER A 113 -5.96 1.34 12.67
C SER A 113 -4.72 1.62 11.84
N PHE A 114 -3.58 1.13 12.31
CA PHE A 114 -2.34 1.23 11.54
C PHE A 114 -2.36 0.25 10.36
N PRO A 115 -1.88 0.66 9.18
CA PRO A 115 -1.75 -0.20 8.00
C PRO A 115 -1.05 -1.54 8.28
N VAL A 116 -0.01 -1.52 9.11
CA VAL A 116 0.80 -2.71 9.47
C VAL A 116 0.04 -3.80 10.23
N LYS A 117 -1.20 -3.53 10.68
CA LYS A 117 -2.08 -4.54 11.28
C LYS A 117 -2.84 -5.36 10.24
N PHE A 118 -2.78 -4.94 8.98
CA PHE A 118 -3.53 -5.52 7.89
C PHE A 118 -2.62 -6.22 6.88
N THR A 119 -3.23 -7.07 6.07
CA THR A 119 -2.61 -7.73 4.93
C THR A 119 -3.60 -7.86 3.79
N HIS A 120 -3.14 -7.70 2.56
CA HIS A 120 -3.93 -8.02 1.37
C HIS A 120 -4.12 -9.54 1.19
N LYS A 121 -3.26 -10.36 1.81
CA LYS A 121 -3.29 -11.81 1.72
C LYS A 121 -4.12 -12.38 2.86
N LYS A 122 -5.18 -13.11 2.49
CA LYS A 122 -5.99 -13.86 3.46
C LYS A 122 -5.08 -14.77 4.31
N PRO A 123 -4.96 -14.55 5.64
CA PRO A 123 -4.15 -15.41 6.48
C PRO A 123 -4.70 -16.83 6.47
N ALA A 124 -3.79 -17.80 6.31
CA ALA A 124 -4.07 -19.22 6.45
C ALA A 124 -2.99 -19.83 7.34
N THR A 125 -3.14 -19.69 8.65
CA THR A 125 -2.31 -20.38 9.63
C THR A 125 -3.01 -21.65 10.09
N VAL A 126 -2.23 -22.64 10.53
CA VAL A 126 -2.76 -23.92 11.01
C VAL A 126 -3.74 -23.71 12.17
N ALA A 127 -3.40 -22.84 13.13
CA ALA A 127 -4.26 -22.46 14.24
C ALA A 127 -5.58 -21.79 13.78
N LEU A 128 -5.53 -20.98 12.73
CA LEU A 128 -6.74 -20.31 12.23
C LEU A 128 -7.67 -21.28 11.49
N LEU A 129 -7.10 -22.24 10.77
CA LEU A 129 -7.87 -23.33 10.14
C LEU A 129 -8.51 -24.22 11.20
N ALA A 130 -7.77 -24.59 12.26
CA ALA A 130 -8.30 -25.34 13.40
C ALA A 130 -9.50 -24.63 14.03
N ARG A 131 -9.36 -23.33 14.32
CA ARG A 131 -10.43 -22.52 14.88
C ARG A 131 -11.64 -22.43 13.95
N GLN A 132 -11.44 -22.24 12.65
CA GLN A 132 -12.54 -22.18 11.69
C GLN A 132 -13.33 -23.50 11.62
N ILE A 133 -12.65 -24.65 11.74
CA ILE A 133 -13.34 -25.95 11.84
C ILE A 133 -14.21 -25.99 13.09
N LYS A 134 -13.65 -25.61 14.25
CA LYS A 134 -14.39 -25.57 15.53
C LYS A 134 -15.61 -24.62 15.46
N ASP A 135 -15.43 -23.42 14.93
CA ASP A 135 -16.51 -22.42 14.80
C ASP A 135 -17.68 -22.95 13.94
N VAL A 136 -17.38 -23.66 12.84
CA VAL A 136 -18.42 -24.30 12.01
C VAL A 136 -19.13 -25.42 12.76
N LEU A 137 -18.38 -26.28 13.47
CA LEU A 137 -18.96 -27.37 14.25
C LEU A 137 -19.88 -26.89 15.38
N TYR A 138 -19.59 -25.75 15.99
CA TYR A 138 -20.43 -25.19 17.05
C TYR A 138 -21.62 -24.39 16.55
N ALA A 139 -21.64 -24.00 15.27
CA ALA A 139 -22.71 -23.23 14.66
C ALA A 139 -23.79 -24.09 13.99
N ASP A 140 -23.49 -25.35 13.68
CA ASP A 140 -24.37 -26.25 12.94
C ASP A 140 -24.78 -27.47 13.81
N ASP A 141 -26.06 -27.52 14.17
CA ASP A 141 -26.65 -28.59 14.97
C ASP A 141 -26.98 -29.86 14.15
N ASP A 142 -26.92 -29.79 12.80
CA ASP A 142 -27.28 -30.91 11.91
C ASP A 142 -26.11 -31.86 11.62
N ILE A 143 -24.90 -31.54 12.09
CA ILE A 143 -23.72 -32.39 11.92
C ILE A 143 -23.81 -33.59 12.86
N SER A 144 -23.70 -34.80 12.31
CA SER A 144 -23.67 -36.05 13.10
C SER A 144 -22.57 -36.01 14.15
N TYR A 145 -22.90 -36.47 15.37
CA TYR A 145 -21.95 -36.55 16.49
C TYR A 145 -20.63 -37.25 16.15
N CYS A 146 -20.66 -38.32 15.35
CA CYS A 146 -19.43 -39.01 14.94
C CYS A 146 -18.55 -38.11 14.05
N THR A 147 -19.16 -37.42 13.10
CA THR A 147 -18.47 -36.52 12.18
C THR A 147 -17.94 -35.28 12.89
N SER A 148 -18.70 -34.71 13.83
CA SER A 148 -18.23 -33.57 14.62
C SER A 148 -17.08 -33.96 15.54
N SER A 149 -17.13 -35.15 16.16
CA SER A 149 -16.02 -35.65 16.99
C SER A 149 -14.73 -35.86 16.19
N GLU A 150 -14.80 -36.41 14.98
CA GLU A 150 -13.61 -36.60 14.12
C GLU A 150 -13.03 -35.26 13.64
N LEU A 151 -13.88 -34.31 13.25
CA LEU A 151 -13.43 -32.98 12.82
C LEU A 151 -12.86 -32.16 13.98
N LEU A 152 -13.37 -32.32 15.20
CA LEU A 152 -12.82 -31.69 16.39
C LEU A 152 -11.41 -32.23 16.69
N ASP A 153 -11.21 -33.55 16.60
CA ASP A 153 -9.89 -34.17 16.78
C ASP A 153 -8.87 -33.68 15.73
N ILE A 154 -9.30 -33.55 14.47
CA ILE A 154 -8.47 -32.95 13.41
C ILE A 154 -8.13 -31.49 13.76
N ALA A 155 -9.08 -30.70 14.25
CA ALA A 155 -8.82 -29.32 14.65
C ALA A 155 -7.84 -29.22 15.81
N ASP A 156 -7.97 -30.08 16.84
CA ASP A 156 -7.05 -30.13 17.98
C ASP A 156 -5.63 -30.55 17.54
N GLN A 157 -5.52 -31.52 16.63
CA GLN A 157 -4.23 -31.91 16.04
C GLN A 157 -3.60 -30.75 15.26
N LEU A 158 -4.39 -30.05 14.44
CA LEU A 158 -3.92 -28.87 13.71
C LEU A 158 -3.43 -27.77 14.68
N GLU A 159 -4.16 -27.49 15.75
CA GLU A 159 -3.76 -26.51 16.76
C GLU A 159 -2.41 -26.90 17.40
N SER A 160 -2.22 -28.18 17.74
CA SER A 160 -0.95 -28.69 18.28
C SER A 160 0.25 -28.58 17.33
N LEU A 161 0.00 -28.56 16.01
CA LEU A 161 1.04 -28.36 14.97
C LEU A 161 1.40 -26.88 14.77
N GLY A 162 0.55 -25.96 15.24
CA GLY A 162 0.82 -24.52 15.21
C GLY A 162 1.66 -24.01 16.38
N ASP A 163 1.69 -24.76 17.49
CA ASP A 163 2.41 -24.40 18.73
C ASP A 163 3.90 -24.81 18.74
N SER A 164 4.39 -25.46 17.68
CA SER A 164 5.81 -25.72 17.52
C SER A 164 6.51 -24.52 16.88
N ASP A 165 7.03 -23.62 17.72
CA ASP A 165 8.03 -22.62 17.33
C ASP A 165 9.34 -23.33 16.96
N ASP A 166 9.52 -23.67 15.68
CA ASP A 166 10.81 -24.01 15.05
C ASP A 166 11.11 -22.99 13.93
#